data_AF-A0A645F9B6-F1
#
_entry.id   AF-A0A645F9B6-F1
#
_cell.length_a   1.000
_cell.length_b   1.000
_cell.length_c   1.000
_cell.angle_alpha   90.00
_cell.angle_beta   90.00
_cell.angle_gamma   90.00
#
_symmetry.space_group_name_H-M   'P 1'
#
loop_
_entity.id
_entity.type
_entity.pdbx_description
1 polymer ?
#
loop_
_entity_poly.entity_id
_entity_poly.type
_entity_poly.pdbx_seq_one_letter_code
_entity_poly.pdbx_strand_id
1 'polypeptide(L)'
;MDRLGLIGRFGNAVYSDKLNDKFDAIIDIGGNLPADTGGMVVLRKSAHEEDIMREAVEKNLIAKNLHDPDRGIYNSSNGQIRLNTREHTFAAVTPTCEAFSLAPGRSEQGEFFAVDNQAGHGVFAAISVDRKPLKESGKILLLHLTDAQGSMTEYADANRNQLEAWGREPLLAAHGTATARILSGRGFRVWPLDSSGRRIGKVKLNEATGSRSFPLEVFHGDKVVFAYELAAE
;
A
#
# COMPACT_ATOMS: atom_id res chain seq x y z
N MET A 1 -5.40 17.41 7.17
CA MET A 1 -6.49 16.90 6.31
C MET A 1 -6.10 15.53 5.75
N ASP A 2 -5.19 14.84 6.42
CA ASP A 2 -4.26 13.90 5.81
C ASP A 2 -4.82 12.47 5.89
N ARG A 3 -5.77 12.22 6.79
CA ARG A 3 -6.36 10.90 7.04
C ARG A 3 -7.76 10.74 6.43
N LEU A 4 -8.48 11.83 6.19
CA LEU A 4 -9.72 11.82 5.39
C LEU A 4 -9.52 11.10 4.05
N GLY A 5 -8.45 11.45 3.33
CA GLY A 5 -8.08 10.85 2.04
C GLY A 5 -7.83 9.34 2.05
N LEU A 6 -7.68 8.72 3.22
CA LEU A 6 -7.52 7.27 3.35
C LEU A 6 -8.85 6.52 3.35
N ILE A 7 -9.96 7.22 3.59
CA ILE A 7 -11.29 6.62 3.78
C ILE A 7 -12.18 6.89 2.57
N GLY A 8 -12.21 8.13 2.11
CA GLY A 8 -13.09 8.58 1.03
C GLY A 8 -12.32 9.14 -0.16
N ARG A 9 -13.04 9.35 -1.27
CA ARG A 9 -12.51 10.08 -2.41
C ARG A 9 -12.70 11.57 -2.18
N PHE A 10 -11.60 12.31 -2.13
CA PHE A 10 -11.61 13.76 -2.04
C PHE A 10 -11.07 14.36 -3.33
N GLY A 11 -11.50 15.58 -3.63
CA GLY A 11 -11.06 16.32 -4.79
C GLY A 11 -11.38 17.80 -4.61
N ASN A 12 -10.73 18.62 -5.42
CA ASN A 12 -11.08 20.03 -5.52
C ASN A 12 -12.08 20.19 -6.65
N ALA A 13 -13.07 21.05 -6.44
CA ALA A 13 -14.00 21.43 -7.48
C ALA A 13 -14.04 22.96 -7.57
N VAL A 14 -13.98 23.48 -8.79
CA VAL A 14 -13.98 24.92 -9.08
C VAL A 14 -15.28 25.23 -9.80
N TYR A 15 -16.10 26.10 -9.22
CA TYR A 15 -17.42 26.48 -9.74
C TYR A 15 -17.56 28.00 -9.77
N SER A 16 -18.36 28.51 -10.73
CA SER A 16 -18.70 29.94 -10.79
C SER A 16 -19.90 30.28 -9.91
N ASP A 17 -20.98 29.49 -9.94
CA ASP A 17 -22.27 29.91 -9.35
C ASP A 17 -23.03 28.79 -8.60
N LYS A 18 -23.03 27.56 -9.12
CA LYS A 18 -23.81 26.45 -8.54
C LYS A 18 -23.04 25.13 -8.56
N LEU A 19 -23.12 24.40 -7.45
CA LEU A 19 -22.60 23.03 -7.31
C LEU A 19 -23.55 22.00 -7.95
N ASN A 20 -22.99 20.92 -8.51
CA ASN A 20 -23.79 19.85 -9.12
C ASN A 20 -23.85 18.60 -8.22
N ASP A 21 -24.84 17.75 -8.47
CA ASP A 21 -25.20 16.58 -7.64
C ASP A 21 -24.20 15.40 -7.74
N LYS A 22 -22.95 15.64 -8.14
CA LYS A 22 -21.95 14.60 -8.36
C LYS A 22 -21.12 14.26 -7.11
N PHE A 23 -21.34 14.95 -5.99
CA PHE A 23 -20.64 14.68 -4.74
C PHE A 23 -21.63 14.56 -3.59
N ASP A 24 -21.24 13.81 -2.56
CA ASP A 24 -22.07 13.58 -1.39
C ASP A 24 -22.01 14.76 -0.38
N ALA A 25 -20.91 15.51 -0.39
CA ALA A 25 -20.68 16.64 0.51
C ALA A 25 -19.58 17.60 0.01
N ILE A 26 -19.48 18.75 0.66
CA ILE A 26 -18.46 19.78 0.42
C ILE A 26 -17.72 20.05 1.72
N ILE A 27 -16.40 20.22 1.65
CA ILE A 27 -15.62 20.75 2.77
C ILE A 27 -15.36 22.24 2.51
N ASP A 28 -15.93 23.10 3.35
CA ASP A 28 -15.66 24.53 3.31
C ASP A 28 -14.29 24.82 3.93
N ILE A 29 -13.28 25.06 3.10
CA ILE A 29 -11.90 25.39 3.50
C ILE A 29 -11.70 26.88 3.86
N GLY A 30 -12.76 27.68 3.77
CA GLY A 30 -12.77 29.12 4.03
C GLY A 30 -12.59 29.94 2.74
N GLY A 31 -13.50 30.90 2.54
CA GLY A 31 -13.29 32.05 1.65
C GLY A 31 -14.13 32.11 0.37
N ASN A 32 -14.66 31.00 -0.15
CA ASN A 32 -15.35 30.97 -1.46
C ASN A 32 -16.45 29.89 -1.56
N LEU A 33 -17.19 29.60 -0.49
CA LEU A 33 -18.35 28.70 -0.60
C LEU A 33 -19.48 29.42 -1.35
N PRO A 34 -20.04 28.85 -2.43
CA PRO A 34 -21.20 29.44 -3.12
C PRO A 34 -22.38 29.63 -2.17
N ALA A 35 -23.15 30.71 -2.37
CA ALA A 35 -24.33 31.00 -1.56
C ALA A 35 -25.43 29.91 -1.71
N ASP A 36 -25.52 29.29 -2.89
CA ASP A 36 -26.38 28.14 -3.16
C ASP A 36 -25.53 26.86 -3.24
N THR A 37 -25.62 26.03 -2.20
CA THR A 37 -24.96 24.72 -2.15
C THR A 37 -25.81 23.60 -2.77
N GLY A 38 -26.97 23.92 -3.36
CA GLY A 38 -27.88 22.94 -3.94
C GLY A 38 -28.45 21.94 -2.93
N GLY A 39 -28.41 22.26 -1.63
CA GLY A 39 -28.82 21.35 -0.55
C GLY A 39 -27.78 20.32 -0.14
N MET A 40 -26.55 20.39 -0.68
CA MET A 40 -25.45 19.51 -0.29
C MET A 40 -25.05 19.72 1.17
N VAL A 41 -24.59 18.63 1.80
CA VAL A 41 -24.01 18.68 3.13
C VAL A 41 -22.69 19.46 3.09
N VAL A 42 -22.58 20.47 3.95
CA VAL A 42 -21.34 21.25 4.13
C VAL A 42 -20.67 20.84 5.44
N LEU A 43 -19.46 20.31 5.34
CA LEU A 43 -18.54 20.09 6.45
C LEU A 43 -17.69 21.35 6.61
N ARG A 44 -17.71 21.95 7.79
CA ARG A 44 -16.99 23.22 8.01
C ARG A 44 -15.55 22.94 8.40
N LYS A 45 -14.61 23.74 7.90
CA LYS A 45 -13.24 23.71 8.40
C LYS A 45 -13.22 23.91 9.90
N SER A 46 -12.52 23.02 10.57
CA SER A 46 -12.21 23.06 11.99
C SER A 46 -10.70 23.28 12.20
N ALA A 47 -10.33 23.56 13.44
CA ALA A 47 -8.92 23.59 13.84
C ALA A 47 -8.29 22.17 13.85
N HIS A 48 -9.09 21.12 14.09
CA HIS A 48 -8.63 19.74 14.17
C HIS A 48 -9.36 18.86 13.15
N GLU A 49 -8.61 18.11 12.34
CA GLU A 49 -9.15 17.22 11.31
C GLU A 49 -10.15 16.18 11.87
N GLU A 50 -9.94 15.73 13.11
CA GLU A 50 -10.83 14.80 13.80
C GLU A 50 -12.25 15.34 13.95
N ASP A 51 -12.42 16.67 14.01
CA ASP A 51 -13.74 17.30 14.04
C ASP A 51 -14.48 17.12 12.71
N ILE A 52 -13.79 17.27 11.57
CA ILE A 52 -14.37 17.06 10.23
C ILE A 52 -14.74 15.58 10.05
N MET A 53 -13.87 14.68 10.49
CA MET A 53 -14.13 13.23 10.47
C MET A 53 -15.35 12.85 11.32
N ARG A 54 -15.45 13.40 12.55
CA ARG A 54 -16.60 13.21 13.44
C ARG A 54 -17.88 13.74 12.81
N GLU A 55 -17.85 14.96 12.26
CA GLU A 55 -19.00 15.56 11.59
C GLU A 55 -19.44 14.73 10.36
N ALA A 56 -18.49 14.21 9.58
CA ALA A 56 -18.78 13.35 8.43
C ALA A 56 -19.46 12.03 8.84
N VAL A 57 -19.06 11.44 9.98
CA VAL A 57 -19.71 10.24 10.53
C VAL A 57 -21.10 10.56 11.07
N GLU A 58 -21.26 11.65 11.83
CA GLU A 58 -22.56 12.08 12.38
C GLU A 58 -23.59 12.37 11.27
N LYS A 59 -23.13 12.89 10.13
CA LYS A 59 -23.96 13.16 8.95
C LYS A 59 -24.11 11.96 7.99
N ASN A 60 -23.62 10.77 8.37
CA ASN A 60 -23.67 9.54 7.57
C ASN A 60 -22.98 9.62 6.20
N LEU A 61 -22.00 10.53 6.04
CA LEU A 61 -21.18 10.62 4.83
C LEU A 61 -20.08 9.55 4.81
N ILE A 62 -19.63 9.16 6.00
CA ILE A 62 -18.64 8.09 6.20
C ILE A 62 -19.24 7.07 7.16
N ALA A 63 -19.23 5.80 6.76
CA ALA A 63 -19.69 4.72 7.63
C ALA A 63 -18.75 4.57 8.85
N LYS A 64 -19.33 4.52 10.04
CA LYS A 64 -18.59 4.50 11.32
C LYS A 64 -17.57 3.34 11.41
N ASN A 65 -17.82 2.21 10.76
CA ASN A 65 -16.95 1.04 10.78
C ASN A 65 -15.71 1.15 9.88
N LEU A 66 -15.60 2.20 9.06
CA LEU A 66 -14.44 2.40 8.17
C LEU A 66 -13.23 2.96 8.91
N HIS A 67 -13.39 3.43 10.15
CA HIS A 67 -12.31 4.10 10.87
C HIS A 67 -12.45 3.95 12.38
N ASP A 68 -11.32 3.71 13.03
CA ASP A 68 -11.17 3.68 14.48
C ASP A 68 -9.82 4.33 14.83
N PRO A 69 -9.78 5.64 15.14
CA PRO A 69 -8.53 6.36 15.36
C PRO A 69 -7.87 5.95 16.68
N ASP A 70 -8.67 5.55 17.67
CA ASP A 70 -8.20 5.00 18.94
C ASP A 70 -7.53 3.63 18.77
N ARG A 71 -7.74 2.95 17.65
CA ARG A 71 -6.98 1.74 17.27
C ARG A 71 -6.05 1.96 16.08
N GLY A 72 -6.04 3.17 15.53
CA GLY A 72 -5.22 3.55 14.38
C GLY A 72 -5.67 2.96 13.04
N ILE A 73 -6.93 2.54 12.94
CA ILE A 73 -7.52 1.82 11.79
C ILE A 73 -8.18 2.82 10.85
N TYR A 74 -7.83 2.73 9.56
CA TYR A 74 -8.42 3.52 8.47
C TYR A 74 -8.64 2.62 7.26
N ASN A 75 -9.88 2.48 6.82
CA ASN A 75 -10.26 1.66 5.68
C ASN A 75 -10.97 2.54 4.64
N SER A 76 -10.58 2.39 3.38
CA SER A 76 -11.31 2.99 2.27
C SER A 76 -12.75 2.47 2.18
N SER A 77 -13.66 3.31 1.69
CA SER A 77 -15.07 2.97 1.51
C SER A 77 -15.33 1.79 0.56
N ASN A 78 -14.41 1.52 -0.37
CA ASN A 78 -14.48 0.38 -1.28
C ASN A 78 -13.76 -0.88 -0.75
N GLY A 79 -13.19 -0.83 0.46
CA GLY A 79 -12.49 -1.94 1.11
C GLY A 79 -11.12 -2.29 0.51
N GLN A 80 -10.65 -1.56 -0.49
CA GLN A 80 -9.41 -1.90 -1.20
C GLN A 80 -8.16 -1.41 -0.46
N ILE A 81 -8.24 -0.30 0.28
CA ILE A 81 -7.15 0.24 1.07
C ILE A 81 -7.43 0.06 2.55
N ARG A 82 -6.43 -0.43 3.30
CA ARG A 82 -6.43 -0.58 4.76
C ARG A 82 -5.12 -0.03 5.31
N LEU A 83 -5.19 0.75 6.39
CA LEU A 83 -4.05 1.25 7.13
C LEU A 83 -4.26 1.00 8.63
N ASN A 84 -3.27 0.39 9.27
CA ASN A 84 -3.14 0.35 10.71
C ASN A 84 -1.87 1.11 11.13
N THR A 85 -2.04 2.32 11.62
CA THR A 85 -0.94 3.20 12.04
C THR A 85 -0.24 2.71 13.31
N ARG A 86 -0.91 1.92 14.16
CA ARG A 86 -0.32 1.37 15.39
C ARG A 86 0.50 0.11 15.12
N GLU A 87 0.06 -0.69 14.17
CA GLU A 87 0.78 -1.91 13.77
C GLU A 87 1.77 -1.66 12.62
N HIS A 88 1.80 -0.45 12.08
CA HIS A 88 2.62 -0.07 10.93
C HIS A 88 2.37 -1.00 9.73
N THR A 89 1.09 -1.22 9.42
CA THR A 89 0.67 -2.00 8.26
C THR A 89 -0.17 -1.16 7.31
N PHE A 90 0.07 -1.36 6.01
CA PHE A 90 -0.75 -0.81 4.94
C PHE A 90 -1.04 -1.92 3.93
N ALA A 91 -2.25 -1.95 3.39
CA ALA A 91 -2.64 -2.85 2.32
C ALA A 91 -3.43 -2.09 1.25
N ALA A 92 -3.14 -2.38 -0.01
CA ALA A 92 -3.92 -1.99 -1.18
C ALA A 92 -4.23 -3.25 -2.00
N VAL A 93 -5.49 -3.69 -2.02
CA VAL A 93 -5.94 -4.94 -2.62
C VAL A 93 -6.95 -4.63 -3.72
N THR A 94 -6.54 -4.89 -4.95
CA THR A 94 -7.36 -4.72 -6.16
C THR A 94 -7.30 -6.01 -6.98
N PRO A 95 -8.21 -6.22 -7.95
CA PRO A 95 -8.18 -7.43 -8.76
C PRO A 95 -6.85 -7.70 -9.49
N THR A 96 -6.14 -6.66 -9.92
CA THR A 96 -4.91 -6.77 -10.73
C THR A 96 -3.62 -6.48 -9.96
N CYS A 97 -3.73 -5.99 -8.73
CA CYS A 97 -2.60 -5.60 -7.90
C CYS A 97 -2.95 -5.74 -6.41
N GLU A 98 -2.10 -6.44 -5.67
CA GLU A 98 -2.12 -6.50 -4.21
C GLU A 98 -0.79 -6.00 -3.69
N ALA A 99 -0.79 -5.00 -2.81
CA ALA A 99 0.42 -4.41 -2.26
C ALA A 99 0.30 -4.21 -0.75
N PHE A 100 1.34 -4.56 0.00
CA PHE A 100 1.43 -4.46 1.45
C PHE A 100 2.69 -3.70 1.84
N SER A 101 2.59 -2.81 2.84
CA SER A 101 3.77 -2.26 3.54
C SER A 101 3.71 -2.76 4.97
N LEU A 102 4.75 -3.48 5.39
CA LEU A 102 4.74 -4.20 6.66
C LEU A 102 6.02 -3.91 7.46
N ALA A 103 5.84 -3.55 8.73
CA ALA A 103 6.89 -3.66 9.73
C ALA A 103 7.34 -5.13 9.92
N PRO A 104 8.57 -5.38 10.41
CA PRO A 104 9.02 -6.74 10.71
C PRO A 104 8.13 -7.40 11.79
N GLY A 105 7.89 -8.70 11.64
CA GLY A 105 7.00 -9.49 12.50
C GLY A 105 5.51 -9.28 12.22
N ARG A 106 5.15 -8.58 11.13
CA ARG A 106 3.77 -8.40 10.70
C ARG A 106 3.48 -9.23 9.46
N SER A 107 2.24 -9.67 9.36
CA SER A 107 1.74 -10.44 8.22
C SER A 107 0.50 -9.76 7.67
N GLU A 108 0.26 -9.91 6.37
CA GLU A 108 -0.94 -9.40 5.71
C GLU A 108 -1.37 -10.37 4.61
N GLN A 109 -2.66 -10.36 4.32
CA GLN A 109 -3.26 -11.27 3.36
C GLN A 109 -4.21 -10.50 2.43
N GLY A 110 -4.01 -10.71 1.13
CA GLY A 110 -4.96 -10.34 0.09
C GLY A 110 -5.79 -11.53 -0.39
N GLU A 111 -6.31 -11.42 -1.60
CA GLU A 111 -7.11 -12.44 -2.26
C GLU A 111 -6.24 -13.45 -3.04
N PHE A 112 -5.10 -12.98 -3.56
CA PHE A 112 -4.16 -13.76 -4.35
C PHE A 112 -2.97 -14.25 -3.53
N PHE A 113 -2.35 -13.38 -2.73
CA PHE A 113 -1.19 -13.76 -1.94
C PHE A 113 -1.23 -13.24 -0.50
N ALA A 114 -0.48 -13.92 0.36
CA ALA A 114 -0.19 -13.49 1.72
C ALA A 114 1.31 -13.39 1.93
N VAL A 115 1.70 -12.52 2.85
CA VAL A 115 3.09 -12.33 3.27
C VAL A 115 3.17 -12.40 4.78
N ASP A 116 4.16 -13.12 5.26
CA ASP A 116 4.66 -13.03 6.63
C ASP A 116 6.03 -12.36 6.62
N ASN A 117 6.10 -11.09 7.04
CA ASN A 117 7.34 -10.32 7.03
C ASN A 117 8.15 -10.61 8.29
N GLN A 118 9.37 -11.12 8.13
CA GLN A 118 10.18 -11.60 9.25
C GLN A 118 11.22 -10.56 9.67
N ALA A 119 11.95 -9.96 8.72
CA ALA A 119 13.00 -9.00 9.00
C ALA A 119 12.97 -7.83 8.02
N GLY A 120 13.33 -6.65 8.51
CA GLY A 120 13.29 -5.41 7.74
C GLY A 120 11.86 -4.88 7.56
N HIS A 121 11.73 -3.56 7.38
CA HIS A 121 10.48 -3.00 6.89
C HIS A 121 10.42 -3.23 5.38
N GLY A 122 9.33 -3.80 4.89
CA GLY A 122 9.22 -4.26 3.50
C GLY A 122 7.94 -3.79 2.82
N VAL A 123 8.05 -3.45 1.54
CA VAL A 123 6.92 -3.30 0.62
C VAL A 123 6.85 -4.54 -0.26
N PHE A 124 5.72 -5.22 -0.21
CA PHE A 124 5.46 -6.44 -0.95
C PHE A 124 4.34 -6.20 -1.94
N ALA A 125 4.51 -6.54 -3.21
CA ALA A 125 3.44 -6.32 -4.19
C ALA A 125 3.37 -7.41 -5.24
N ALA A 126 2.20 -7.99 -5.46
CA ALA A 126 1.89 -8.84 -6.59
C ALA A 126 1.15 -8.02 -7.65
N ILE A 127 1.73 -7.91 -8.84
CA ILE A 127 1.24 -7.06 -9.93
C ILE A 127 1.06 -7.89 -11.19
N SER A 128 -0.14 -7.88 -11.74
CA SER A 128 -0.45 -8.53 -13.01
C SER A 128 0.24 -7.84 -14.18
N VAL A 129 1.09 -8.55 -14.91
CA VAL A 129 1.80 -8.02 -16.09
C VAL A 129 0.89 -8.00 -17.33
N ASP A 130 -0.02 -8.97 -17.42
CA ASP A 130 -0.97 -9.11 -18.53
C ASP A 130 -2.29 -8.36 -18.30
N ARG A 131 -2.39 -7.59 -17.21
CA ARG A 131 -3.55 -6.78 -16.79
C ARG A 131 -4.82 -7.59 -16.50
N LYS A 132 -4.72 -8.91 -16.38
CA LYS A 132 -5.83 -9.76 -15.93
C LYS A 132 -5.92 -9.77 -14.40
N PRO A 133 -7.08 -10.13 -13.82
CA PRO A 133 -7.14 -10.42 -12.39
C PRO A 133 -6.02 -11.38 -11.97
N LEU A 134 -5.39 -11.16 -10.82
CA LEU A 134 -4.21 -11.93 -10.38
C LEU A 134 -4.49 -13.45 -10.38
N LYS A 135 -5.71 -13.86 -10.02
CA LYS A 135 -6.14 -15.27 -10.03
C LYS A 135 -6.13 -15.91 -11.43
N GLU A 136 -6.24 -15.10 -12.48
CA GLU A 136 -6.32 -15.51 -13.89
C GLU A 136 -5.04 -15.17 -14.69
N SER A 137 -4.17 -14.34 -14.13
CA SER A 137 -2.96 -13.85 -14.79
C SER A 137 -1.97 -14.98 -15.05
N GLY A 138 -1.40 -15.01 -16.26
CA GLY A 138 -0.34 -15.97 -16.60
C GLY A 138 1.05 -15.50 -16.17
N LYS A 139 1.19 -14.22 -15.83
CA LYS A 139 2.48 -13.60 -15.54
C LYS A 139 2.32 -12.48 -14.51
N ILE A 140 2.95 -12.65 -13.36
CA ILE A 140 2.88 -11.72 -12.23
C ILE A 140 4.29 -11.29 -11.85
N LEU A 141 4.46 -9.98 -11.62
CA LEU A 141 5.64 -9.41 -10.98
C LEU A 141 5.37 -9.38 -9.48
N LEU A 142 6.21 -10.06 -8.70
CA LEU A 142 6.20 -9.98 -7.25
C LEU A 142 7.38 -9.15 -6.78
N LEU A 143 7.11 -8.13 -5.97
CA LEU A 143 8.12 -7.25 -5.40
C LEU A 143 8.30 -7.55 -3.91
N HIS A 144 9.54 -7.45 -3.45
CA HIS A 144 9.94 -7.39 -2.05
C HIS A 144 10.96 -6.27 -1.94
N LEU A 145 10.48 -5.04 -1.73
CA LEU A 145 11.31 -3.86 -1.66
C LEU A 145 11.61 -3.55 -0.20
N THR A 146 12.89 -3.48 0.14
CA THR A 146 13.35 -2.81 1.35
C THR A 146 13.97 -1.47 0.97
N ASP A 147 14.34 -0.71 2.00
CA ASP A 147 15.07 0.53 1.80
C ASP A 147 16.36 0.30 0.98
N ALA A 148 16.65 1.20 0.04
CA ALA A 148 17.81 1.13 -0.83
C ALA A 148 18.39 2.53 -1.00
N GLN A 149 19.65 2.72 -0.60
CA GLN A 149 20.28 4.04 -0.52
C GLN A 149 21.73 4.01 -0.98
N GLY A 150 22.28 5.16 -1.38
CA GLY A 150 23.72 5.30 -1.59
C GLY A 150 24.50 4.95 -0.32
N SER A 151 25.71 4.42 -0.49
CA SER A 151 26.66 4.33 0.61
C SER A 151 26.96 5.73 1.17
N MET A 152 27.11 5.85 2.49
CA MET A 152 27.37 7.12 3.18
C MET A 152 26.29 8.19 3.00
N THR A 153 25.03 7.79 2.77
CA THR A 153 23.90 8.72 2.94
C THR A 153 23.85 9.17 4.40
N GLU A 154 23.70 10.48 4.62
CA GLU A 154 23.65 11.08 5.96
C GLU A 154 22.33 11.83 6.15
N TYR A 155 21.73 11.62 7.31
CA TYR A 155 20.53 12.32 7.76
C TYR A 155 20.82 13.02 9.08
N ALA A 156 20.18 14.17 9.28
CA ALA A 156 20.33 14.97 10.51
C ALA A 156 19.79 14.24 11.76
N ASP A 157 18.88 13.28 11.57
CA ASP A 157 18.23 12.55 12.66
C ASP A 157 17.92 11.09 12.28
N ALA A 158 17.65 10.27 13.31
CA ALA A 158 17.35 8.85 13.15
C ALA A 158 16.00 8.57 12.46
N ASN A 159 15.08 9.53 12.45
CA ASN A 159 13.81 9.43 11.73
C ASN A 159 13.98 9.76 10.24
N ARG A 160 15.16 10.22 9.84
CA ARG A 160 15.54 10.53 8.45
C ARG A 160 14.68 11.64 7.83
N ASN A 161 14.25 12.60 8.64
CA ASN A 161 13.38 13.69 8.19
C ASN A 161 14.11 14.73 7.33
N GLN A 162 15.42 14.89 7.52
CA GLN A 162 16.25 15.83 6.79
C GLN A 162 17.52 15.14 6.28
N LEU A 163 17.69 15.17 4.95
CA LEU A 163 18.87 14.65 4.27
C LEU A 163 20.00 15.69 4.29
N GLU A 164 21.18 15.30 4.76
CA GLU A 164 22.37 16.15 4.80
C GLU A 164 23.35 15.83 3.67
N ALA A 165 23.49 14.54 3.32
CA ALA A 165 24.30 14.10 2.20
C ALA A 165 23.63 12.95 1.43
N TRP A 166 23.63 13.04 0.10
CA TRP A 166 23.01 12.06 -0.81
C TRP A 166 23.71 10.69 -0.89
N GLY A 167 24.88 10.55 -0.27
CA GLY A 167 25.71 9.36 -0.39
C GLY A 167 26.38 9.20 -1.77
N ARG A 168 26.90 8.01 -2.06
CA ARG A 168 27.58 7.64 -3.30
C ARG A 168 27.44 6.14 -3.60
N GLU A 169 27.81 5.74 -4.81
CA GLU A 169 27.90 4.31 -5.14
C GLU A 169 28.90 3.56 -4.22
N PRO A 170 28.64 2.28 -3.92
CA PRO A 170 27.51 1.46 -4.38
C PRO A 170 26.20 1.78 -3.67
N LEU A 171 25.07 1.44 -4.29
CA LEU A 171 23.77 1.41 -3.61
C LEU A 171 23.72 0.21 -2.65
N LEU A 172 23.28 0.45 -1.42
CA LEU A 172 23.11 -0.53 -0.36
C LEU A 172 21.63 -0.86 -0.21
N ALA A 173 21.30 -2.15 -0.20
CA ALA A 173 19.98 -2.63 0.15
C ALA A 173 19.91 -2.91 1.65
N ALA A 174 18.81 -2.54 2.30
CA ALA A 174 18.54 -2.97 3.66
C ALA A 174 18.17 -4.45 3.66
N HIS A 175 18.65 -5.20 4.66
CA HIS A 175 18.30 -6.62 4.81
C HIS A 175 16.79 -6.79 5.00
N GLY A 176 16.21 -7.75 4.27
CA GLY A 176 14.82 -8.13 4.42
C GLY A 176 14.60 -9.61 4.14
N THR A 177 13.76 -10.23 4.96
CA THR A 177 13.31 -11.62 4.76
C THR A 177 11.82 -11.74 5.04
N ALA A 178 11.12 -12.51 4.23
CA ALA A 178 9.71 -12.78 4.39
C ALA A 178 9.34 -14.15 3.80
N THR A 179 8.17 -14.67 4.18
CA THR A 179 7.57 -15.83 3.50
C THR A 179 6.36 -15.38 2.71
N ALA A 180 6.38 -15.60 1.41
CA ALA A 180 5.21 -15.42 0.56
C ALA A 180 4.41 -16.71 0.45
N ARG A 181 3.09 -16.59 0.32
CA ARG A 181 2.18 -17.70 0.06
C ARG A 181 1.20 -17.33 -1.04
N ILE A 182 1.13 -18.14 -2.09
CA ILE A 182 0.09 -18.05 -3.11
C ILE A 182 -1.14 -18.76 -2.58
N LEU A 183 -2.25 -18.02 -2.47
CA LEU A 183 -3.50 -18.48 -1.85
C LEU A 183 -4.47 -19.03 -2.88
N SER A 184 -4.43 -18.51 -4.11
CA SER A 184 -5.35 -18.88 -5.17
C SER A 184 -4.72 -18.75 -6.55
N GLY A 185 -5.29 -19.42 -7.54
CA GLY A 185 -4.82 -19.40 -8.94
C GLY A 185 -4.06 -20.64 -9.39
N ARG A 186 -3.52 -20.57 -10.61
CA ARG A 186 -2.81 -21.66 -11.32
C ARG A 186 -1.48 -22.01 -10.65
N GLY A 187 -0.92 -23.17 -10.97
CA GLY A 187 0.47 -23.50 -10.63
C GLY A 187 1.42 -22.43 -11.18
N PHE A 188 2.41 -22.01 -10.39
CA PHE A 188 3.38 -20.99 -10.78
C PHE A 188 4.79 -21.51 -10.55
N ARG A 189 5.70 -21.13 -11.45
CA ARG A 189 7.15 -21.18 -11.19
C ARG A 189 7.62 -19.79 -10.78
N VAL A 190 8.46 -19.75 -9.75
CA VAL A 190 8.99 -18.51 -9.16
C VAL A 190 10.46 -18.35 -9.53
N TRP A 191 10.80 -17.20 -10.08
CA TRP A 191 12.16 -16.86 -10.51
C TRP A 191 12.60 -15.53 -9.89
N PRO A 192 13.61 -15.49 -9.00
CA PRO A 192 14.26 -14.24 -8.61
C PRO A 192 14.83 -13.54 -9.84
N LEU A 193 14.73 -12.22 -9.84
CA LEU A 193 15.21 -11.34 -10.90
C LEU A 193 16.36 -10.47 -10.37
N ASP A 194 17.36 -10.22 -11.22
CA ASP A 194 18.30 -9.12 -10.98
C ASP A 194 17.67 -7.76 -11.33
N SER A 195 18.40 -6.67 -11.09
CA SER A 195 17.95 -5.29 -11.37
C SER A 195 17.67 -5.01 -12.86
N SER A 196 18.13 -5.88 -13.77
CA SER A 196 17.80 -5.81 -15.20
C SER A 196 16.51 -6.57 -15.57
N GLY A 197 15.91 -7.28 -14.61
CA GLY A 197 14.74 -8.14 -14.82
C GLY A 197 15.07 -9.53 -15.35
N ARG A 198 16.36 -9.92 -15.39
CA ARG A 198 16.76 -11.25 -15.84
C ARG A 198 16.62 -12.26 -14.70
N ARG A 199 16.08 -13.44 -15.03
CA ARG A 199 15.99 -14.58 -14.09
C ARG A 199 17.39 -15.02 -13.67
N ILE A 200 17.65 -15.10 -12.37
CA ILE A 200 18.97 -15.47 -11.81
C ILE A 200 18.98 -16.79 -11.05
N GLY A 201 17.85 -17.47 -10.97
CA GLY A 201 17.70 -18.76 -10.30
C GLY A 201 16.23 -19.17 -10.22
N LYS A 202 15.95 -20.36 -9.70
CA LYS A 202 14.58 -20.87 -9.47
C LYS A 202 14.35 -21.01 -7.97
N VAL A 203 13.24 -20.50 -7.45
CA VAL A 203 12.84 -20.71 -6.06
C VAL A 203 12.04 -22.00 -5.94
N LYS A 204 12.37 -22.82 -4.94
CA LYS A 204 11.62 -24.03 -4.62
C LYS A 204 10.37 -23.67 -3.84
N LEU A 205 9.22 -24.05 -4.36
CA LEU A 205 7.95 -23.93 -3.65
C LEU A 205 7.82 -25.04 -2.60
N ASN A 206 7.34 -24.67 -1.42
CA ASN A 206 6.87 -25.60 -0.42
C ASN A 206 5.35 -25.73 -0.56
N GLU A 207 4.90 -26.92 -0.97
CA GLU A 207 3.51 -27.26 -1.22
C GLU A 207 2.95 -28.06 -0.04
N ALA A 208 2.84 -27.42 1.13
CA ALA A 208 2.18 -28.00 2.29
C ALA A 208 0.70 -27.58 2.33
N THR A 209 -0.19 -28.56 2.52
CA THR A 209 -1.61 -28.33 2.84
C THR A 209 -2.33 -27.33 1.92
N GLY A 210 -2.14 -27.45 0.60
CA GLY A 210 -2.85 -26.64 -0.40
C GLY A 210 -2.36 -25.20 -0.55
N SER A 211 -1.35 -24.77 0.20
CA SER A 211 -0.73 -23.45 0.06
C SER A 211 0.68 -23.56 -0.52
N ARG A 212 0.97 -22.76 -1.54
CA ARG A 212 2.27 -22.75 -2.22
C ARG A 212 3.10 -21.61 -1.66
N SER A 213 3.99 -21.94 -0.73
CA SER A 213 4.81 -20.97 0.01
C SER A 213 6.26 -20.97 -0.45
N PHE A 214 6.93 -19.83 -0.33
CA PHE A 214 8.34 -19.69 -0.67
C PHE A 214 8.99 -18.49 0.02
N PRO A 215 10.32 -18.53 0.26
CA PRO A 215 11.03 -17.42 0.87
C PRO A 215 11.20 -16.25 -0.11
N LEU A 216 11.12 -15.06 0.45
CA LEU A 216 11.55 -13.80 -0.15
C LEU A 216 12.76 -13.31 0.65
N GLU A 217 13.90 -13.12 -0.02
CA GLU A 217 15.16 -12.74 0.61
C GLU A 217 15.79 -11.65 -0.23
N VAL A 218 16.05 -10.50 0.37
CA VAL A 218 16.71 -9.38 -0.33
C VAL A 218 18.14 -9.77 -0.73
N PHE A 219 18.81 -10.60 0.07
CA PHE A 219 20.16 -11.07 -0.22
C PHE A 219 20.15 -12.55 -0.56
N HIS A 220 20.50 -12.87 -1.81
CA HIS A 220 20.63 -14.23 -2.30
C HIS A 220 22.08 -14.47 -2.73
N GLY A 221 22.91 -14.91 -1.78
CA GLY A 221 24.36 -14.97 -1.96
C GLY A 221 24.95 -13.56 -2.07
N ASP A 222 25.64 -13.28 -3.18
CA ASP A 222 26.25 -11.99 -3.49
C ASP A 222 25.31 -11.03 -4.26
N LYS A 223 24.05 -11.43 -4.49
CA LYS A 223 23.07 -10.68 -5.28
C LYS A 223 21.99 -10.08 -4.41
N VAL A 224 21.52 -8.89 -4.82
CA VAL A 224 20.32 -8.26 -4.29
C VAL A 224 19.12 -8.63 -5.15
N VAL A 225 18.03 -9.09 -4.51
CA VAL A 225 16.79 -9.51 -5.16
C VAL A 225 15.62 -8.72 -4.59
N PHE A 226 15.09 -7.80 -5.39
CA PHE A 226 13.90 -7.01 -5.06
C PHE A 226 12.64 -7.48 -5.80
N ALA A 227 12.82 -8.35 -6.80
CA ALA A 227 11.75 -8.76 -7.70
C ALA A 227 11.82 -10.26 -8.01
N TYR A 228 10.65 -10.84 -8.19
CA TYR A 228 10.44 -12.22 -8.60
C TYR A 228 9.42 -12.25 -9.73
N GLU A 229 9.65 -13.11 -10.73
CA GLU A 229 8.66 -13.43 -11.74
C GLU A 229 7.90 -14.70 -11.34
N LEU A 230 6.58 -14.59 -11.28
CA LEU A 230 5.65 -15.71 -11.17
C LEU A 230 5.09 -15.98 -12.57
N ALA A 231 5.52 -17.08 -13.18
CA ALA A 231 5.05 -17.52 -14.50
C ALA A 231 4.19 -18.77 -14.35
N ALA A 232 2.97 -18.73 -14.88
CA ALA A 232 2.08 -19.88 -14.84
C ALA A 232 2.72 -21.10 -15.51
N GLU A 233 2.41 -22.28 -14.99
CA GLU A 233 2.84 -23.55 -15.59
C GLU A 233 2.14 -23.87 -16.91
#